data_AF-A0A3C0TK87-F1
#
_entry.id   AF-A0A3C0TK87-F1
#
_cell.length_a   1.000
_cell.length_b   1.000
_cell.length_c   1.000
_cell.angle_alpha   90.00
_cell.angle_beta   90.00
_cell.angle_gamma   90.00
#
_symmetry.space_group_name_H-M   'P 1'
#
loop_
_entity.id
_entity.type
_entity.pdbx_description
1 polymer ?
#
loop_
_entity_poly.entity_id
_entity_poly.type
_entity_poly.pdbx_seq_one_letter_code
_entity_poly.pdbx_strand_id
1 'polypeptide(L)'
;MPEVVKVSEIETLENLKTYIPELFQKGQYAEITNAIGMYSILIDPQHTKAVQSQLYHSVLNLIKEKVNKGNTKQYSSWLTSFPVLLADIVAAKQVVTDKAAADVLASHHNAYGPFRSLDEFFFWAITDRMLPLEQILAYVVKTLKTHR
;
A
#
# COMPACT_ATOMS: atom_id res chain seq x y z
N MET A 1 10.74 -17.94 -13.56
CA MET A 1 11.16 -16.76 -14.33
C MET A 1 10.23 -15.63 -13.93
N PRO A 2 10.70 -14.46 -13.46
CA PRO A 2 9.79 -13.36 -13.17
C PRO A 2 9.13 -12.96 -14.49
N GLU A 3 7.80 -12.88 -14.51
CA GLU A 3 7.06 -12.33 -15.65
C GLU A 3 7.57 -10.91 -15.87
N VAL A 4 8.33 -10.74 -16.94
CA VAL A 4 8.77 -9.42 -17.41
C VAL A 4 7.48 -8.70 -17.75
N VAL A 5 7.08 -7.78 -16.88
CA VAL A 5 5.99 -6.85 -17.15
C VAL A 5 6.27 -6.24 -18.51
N LYS A 6 5.48 -6.60 -19.53
CA LYS A 6 5.78 -6.23 -20.91
C LYS A 6 5.73 -4.70 -20.99
N VAL A 7 6.88 -4.09 -21.29
CA VAL A 7 7.04 -2.63 -21.42
C VAL A 7 5.95 -2.02 -22.31
N SER A 8 5.51 -2.76 -23.34
CA SER A 8 4.44 -2.38 -24.27
C SER A 8 3.08 -2.13 -23.62
N GLU A 9 2.77 -2.75 -22.48
CA GLU A 9 1.48 -2.58 -21.79
C GLU A 9 1.43 -1.31 -20.93
N ILE A 10 2.57 -0.67 -20.65
CA ILE A 10 2.71 0.45 -19.68
C ILE A 10 3.12 1.76 -20.36
N GLU A 11 3.18 1.81 -21.69
CA GLU A 11 3.66 2.98 -22.44
C GLU A 11 2.84 4.26 -22.18
N THR A 12 1.61 4.14 -21.68
CA THR A 12 0.75 5.28 -21.37
C THR A 12 0.14 5.19 -19.97
N LEU A 13 -0.13 6.36 -19.38
CA LEU A 13 -0.79 6.48 -18.08
C LEU A 13 -2.16 5.78 -18.07
N GLU A 14 -2.90 5.86 -19.18
CA GLU A 14 -4.23 5.27 -19.30
C GLU A 14 -4.18 3.73 -19.33
N ASN A 15 -3.17 3.15 -19.97
CA ASN A 15 -2.97 1.71 -19.90
C ASN A 15 -2.63 1.27 -18.47
N LEU A 16 -1.76 2.03 -17.79
CA LEU A 16 -1.38 1.73 -16.42
C LEU A 16 -2.58 1.80 -15.44
N LYS A 17 -3.47 2.79 -15.62
CA LYS A 17 -4.72 2.90 -14.84
C LYS A 17 -5.66 1.72 -15.05
N THR A 18 -5.65 1.10 -16.23
CA THR A 18 -6.42 -0.12 -16.52
C THR A 18 -5.74 -1.37 -15.93
N TYR A 19 -4.41 -1.41 -15.99
CA TYR A 19 -3.62 -2.59 -15.64
C TYR A 19 -3.47 -2.78 -14.11
N ILE A 20 -3.29 -1.70 -13.35
CA ILE A 20 -3.14 -1.76 -11.88
C ILE A 20 -4.33 -2.48 -11.20
N PRO A 21 -5.61 -2.18 -11.52
CA PRO A 21 -6.74 -2.93 -11.00
C PRO A 21 -6.69 -4.42 -11.28
N GLU A 22 -6.29 -4.84 -12.48
CA GLU A 22 -6.19 -6.25 -12.86
C GLU A 22 -5.12 -6.98 -12.05
N LEU A 23 -3.91 -6.41 -11.96
CA LEU A 23 -2.83 -6.94 -11.13
C LEU A 23 -3.25 -7.01 -9.65
N PHE A 24 -3.96 -5.99 -9.18
CA PHE A 24 -4.43 -5.93 -7.79
C PHE A 24 -5.44 -7.04 -7.48
N GLN A 25 -6.33 -7.35 -8.41
CA GLN A 25 -7.27 -8.46 -8.29
C GLN A 25 -6.56 -9.82 -8.30
N LYS A 26 -5.52 -9.97 -9.13
CA LYS A 26 -4.69 -11.19 -9.21
C LYS A 26 -3.74 -11.37 -8.03
N GLY A 27 -3.58 -10.35 -7.17
CA GLY A 27 -2.62 -10.37 -6.06
C GLY A 27 -1.17 -10.15 -6.49
N GLN A 28 -0.95 -9.66 -7.70
CA GLN A 28 0.37 -9.38 -8.29
C GLN A 28 0.89 -8.01 -7.81
N TYR A 29 1.19 -7.92 -6.51
CA TYR A 29 1.51 -6.65 -5.85
C TYR A 29 2.91 -6.11 -6.18
N ALA A 30 3.87 -6.99 -6.44
CA ALA A 30 5.22 -6.59 -6.85
C ALA A 30 5.21 -5.99 -8.26
N GLU A 31 4.36 -6.54 -9.13
CA GLU A 31 4.14 -6.11 -10.50
C GLU A 31 3.53 -4.71 -10.53
N ILE A 32 2.63 -4.37 -9.60
CA ILE A 32 2.08 -3.00 -9.46
C ILE A 32 3.20 -2.01 -9.15
N THR A 33 4.04 -2.29 -8.15
CA THR A 33 5.14 -1.40 -7.77
C THR A 33 6.16 -1.25 -8.90
N ASN A 34 6.45 -2.34 -9.61
CA ASN A 34 7.34 -2.34 -10.78
C ASN A 34 6.74 -1.55 -11.94
N ALA A 35 5.44 -1.71 -12.23
CA ALA A 35 4.76 -1.02 -13.31
C ALA A 35 4.72 0.50 -13.07
N ILE A 36 4.41 0.93 -11.84
CA ILE A 36 4.45 2.35 -11.45
C ILE A 36 5.89 2.89 -11.54
N GLY A 37 6.88 2.15 -11.02
CA GLY A 37 8.29 2.53 -11.07
C GLY A 37 8.83 2.63 -12.51
N MET A 38 8.45 1.70 -13.38
CA MET A 38 8.87 1.69 -14.78
C MET A 38 8.22 2.83 -15.57
N TYR A 39 6.92 3.06 -15.39
CA TYR A 39 6.25 4.21 -16.00
C TYR A 39 6.91 5.53 -15.61
N SER A 40 7.32 5.64 -14.35
CA SER A 40 8.02 6.80 -13.81
C SER A 40 9.37 7.09 -14.47
N ILE A 41 10.07 6.05 -14.92
CA ILE A 41 11.35 6.18 -15.64
C ILE A 41 11.10 6.68 -17.08
N LEU A 42 9.94 6.34 -17.66
CA LEU A 42 9.59 6.68 -19.04
C LEU A 42 9.08 8.12 -19.21
N ILE A 43 8.77 8.83 -18.12
CA ILE A 43 8.26 10.20 -18.12
C ILE A 43 9.28 11.20 -17.57
N ASP A 44 9.11 12.49 -17.90
CA ASP A 44 9.98 13.57 -17.42
C ASP A 44 10.10 13.55 -15.86
N PRO A 45 11.33 13.68 -15.30
CA PRO A 45 11.56 13.72 -13.85
C PRO A 45 10.69 14.73 -13.09
N GLN A 46 10.35 15.88 -13.70
CA GLN A 46 9.50 16.91 -13.08
C GLN A 46 8.03 16.45 -12.94
N HIS A 47 7.57 15.57 -13.83
CA HIS A 47 6.20 15.06 -13.85
C HIS A 47 6.08 13.73 -13.08
N THR A 48 7.20 13.08 -12.79
CA THR A 48 7.29 11.76 -12.18
C THR A 48 6.61 11.68 -10.81
N LYS A 49 6.91 12.60 -9.89
CA LYS A 49 6.40 12.53 -8.51
C LYS A 49 4.90 12.71 -8.41
N ALA A 50 4.35 13.65 -9.18
CA ALA A 50 2.91 13.91 -9.19
C ALA A 50 2.14 12.71 -9.75
N VAL A 51 2.63 12.10 -10.83
CA VAL A 51 1.98 10.95 -11.45
C VAL A 51 2.11 9.69 -10.60
N GLN A 52 3.29 9.43 -10.01
CA GLN A 52 3.46 8.36 -9.03
C GLN A 52 2.47 8.50 -7.87
N SER A 53 2.33 9.70 -7.32
CA SER A 53 1.38 9.96 -6.24
C SER A 53 -0.05 9.64 -6.66
N GLN A 54 -0.47 10.06 -7.86
CA GLN A 54 -1.81 9.72 -8.39
C GLN A 54 -2.04 8.21 -8.52
N LEU A 55 -1.05 7.48 -9.03
CA LEU A 55 -1.13 6.03 -9.20
C LEU A 55 -1.20 5.31 -7.86
N TYR A 56 -0.41 5.75 -6.88
CA TYR A 56 -0.46 5.21 -5.53
C TYR A 56 -1.77 5.57 -4.80
N HIS A 57 -2.39 6.72 -5.08
CA HIS A 57 -3.76 7.00 -4.63
C HIS A 57 -4.77 6.01 -5.21
N SER A 58 -4.65 5.65 -6.49
CA SER A 58 -5.50 4.61 -7.09
C SER A 58 -5.32 3.26 -6.40
N VAL A 59 -4.08 2.86 -6.08
CA VAL A 59 -3.80 1.64 -5.31
C VAL A 59 -4.44 1.70 -3.92
N LEU A 60 -4.28 2.81 -3.20
CA LEU A 60 -4.90 3.00 -1.88
C LEU A 60 -6.43 2.88 -1.95
N ASN A 61 -7.07 3.41 -2.99
CA ASN A 61 -8.51 3.28 -3.19
C ASN A 61 -8.92 1.82 -3.44
N LEU A 62 -8.17 1.07 -4.24
CA LEU A 62 -8.41 -0.37 -4.43
C LEU A 62 -8.30 -1.16 -3.12
N ILE A 63 -7.35 -0.79 -2.25
CA ILE A 63 -7.24 -1.36 -0.90
C ILE A 63 -8.50 -1.04 -0.09
N LYS A 64 -8.87 0.24 0.01
CA LYS A 64 -10.06 0.70 0.74
C LYS A 64 -11.34 0.01 0.24
N GLU A 65 -11.50 -0.12 -1.06
CA GLU A 65 -12.63 -0.83 -1.68
C GLU A 65 -12.65 -2.32 -1.33
N LYS A 66 -11.50 -3.01 -1.42
CA LYS A 66 -11.37 -4.42 -1.03
C LYS A 66 -11.77 -4.61 0.43
N VAL A 67 -11.32 -3.72 1.31
CA VAL A 67 -11.66 -3.74 2.73
C VAL A 67 -13.15 -3.47 2.95
N ASN A 68 -13.71 -2.44 2.33
CA ASN A 68 -15.12 -2.10 2.45
C ASN A 68 -16.02 -3.25 1.97
N LYS A 69 -15.69 -3.91 0.85
CA LYS A 69 -16.41 -5.10 0.37
C LYS A 69 -16.37 -6.26 1.37
N GLY A 70 -15.25 -6.45 2.06
CA GLY A 70 -15.10 -7.51 3.08
C GLY A 70 -15.62 -7.14 4.48
N ASN A 71 -15.90 -5.87 4.75
CA ASN A 71 -16.24 -5.37 6.10
C ASN A 71 -17.27 -4.23 6.09
N THR A 72 -18.25 -4.25 5.19
CA THR A 72 -19.10 -3.07 4.86
C THR A 72 -19.75 -2.44 6.09
N LYS A 73 -20.30 -3.24 7.01
CA LYS A 73 -21.02 -2.73 8.20
C LYS A 73 -20.10 -2.02 9.20
N GLN A 74 -18.83 -2.42 9.28
CA GLN A 74 -17.86 -1.92 10.24
C GLN A 74 -16.75 -1.10 9.57
N TYR A 75 -16.85 -0.82 8.26
CA TYR A 75 -15.78 -0.17 7.51
C TYR A 75 -15.43 1.21 8.08
N SER A 76 -16.44 2.03 8.38
CA SER A 76 -16.24 3.37 8.93
C SER A 76 -15.61 3.34 10.34
N SER A 77 -16.08 2.44 11.20
CA SER A 77 -15.52 2.28 12.56
C SER A 77 -14.08 1.76 12.51
N TRP A 78 -13.82 0.80 11.61
CA TRP A 78 -12.48 0.27 11.38
C TRP A 78 -11.53 1.36 10.87
N LEU A 79 -11.95 2.18 9.89
CA LEU A 79 -11.12 3.24 9.34
C LEU A 79 -10.73 4.26 10.43
N THR A 80 -11.66 4.57 11.33
CA THR A 80 -11.42 5.46 12.47
C THR A 80 -10.49 4.81 13.51
N SER A 81 -10.61 3.50 13.73
CA SER A 81 -9.81 2.76 14.72
C SER A 81 -8.45 2.31 14.17
N PHE A 82 -8.23 2.41 12.85
CA PHE A 82 -7.04 1.91 12.16
C PHE A 82 -5.72 2.37 12.80
N PRO A 83 -5.51 3.67 13.09
CA PRO A 83 -4.33 4.17 13.81
C PRO A 83 -3.96 3.37 15.06
N VAL A 84 -4.94 3.18 15.94
CA VAL A 84 -4.76 2.54 17.24
C VAL A 84 -4.49 1.06 17.04
N LEU A 85 -5.26 0.40 16.18
CA LEU A 85 -5.08 -1.02 15.87
C LEU A 85 -3.69 -1.30 15.28
N LEU A 86 -3.20 -0.43 14.40
CA LEU A 86 -1.85 -0.55 13.83
C LEU A 86 -0.78 -0.35 14.91
N ALA A 87 -0.95 0.65 15.78
CA ALA A 87 -0.03 0.90 16.89
C ALA A 87 0.05 -0.32 17.84
N ASP A 88 -1.08 -0.92 18.19
CA ASP A 88 -1.14 -2.11 19.03
C ASP A 88 -0.43 -3.30 18.38
N ILE A 89 -0.65 -3.52 17.08
CA ILE A 89 0.03 -4.57 16.30
C ILE A 89 1.56 -4.37 16.31
N VAL A 90 2.03 -3.13 16.10
CA VAL A 90 3.45 -2.79 16.10
C VAL A 90 4.06 -2.96 17.50
N ALA A 91 3.38 -2.48 18.54
CA ALA A 91 3.81 -2.60 19.93
C ALA A 91 3.90 -4.06 20.38
N ALA A 92 2.92 -4.88 20.00
CA ALA A 92 2.88 -6.30 20.28
C ALA A 92 3.85 -7.13 19.41
N LYS A 93 4.60 -6.49 18.49
CA LYS A 93 5.48 -7.14 17.50
C LYS A 93 4.75 -8.26 16.74
N GLN A 94 3.45 -8.12 16.53
CA GLN A 94 2.62 -9.12 15.85
C GLN A 94 2.72 -8.90 14.35
N VAL A 95 3.84 -9.31 13.78
CA VAL A 95 4.11 -9.13 12.35
C VAL A 95 3.40 -10.21 11.54
N VAL A 96 2.95 -9.86 10.34
CA VAL A 96 2.38 -10.85 9.41
C VAL A 96 3.48 -11.56 8.60
N THR A 97 4.64 -10.96 8.36
CA THR A 97 5.63 -11.60 7.46
C THR A 97 7.11 -11.17 7.55
N ASP A 98 7.50 -9.97 8.03
CA ASP A 98 8.93 -9.55 8.01
C ASP A 98 9.38 -8.70 9.23
N LYS A 99 10.43 -9.17 9.93
CA LYS A 99 11.03 -8.50 11.10
C LYS A 99 11.59 -7.11 10.75
N ALA A 100 12.17 -6.94 9.56
CA ALA A 100 12.76 -5.66 9.15
C ALA A 100 11.68 -4.58 9.00
N ALA A 101 10.55 -4.90 8.36
CA ALA A 101 9.42 -3.98 8.24
C ALA A 101 8.84 -3.60 9.61
N ALA A 102 8.78 -4.55 10.54
CA ALA A 102 8.30 -4.28 11.90
C ALA A 102 9.24 -3.37 12.70
N ASP A 103 10.55 -3.57 12.61
CA ASP A 103 11.52 -2.72 13.29
C ASP A 103 11.49 -1.28 12.72
N VAL A 104 11.30 -1.13 11.40
CA VAL A 104 11.14 0.17 10.74
C VAL A 104 9.86 0.88 11.21
N LEU A 105 8.75 0.17 11.34
CA LEU A 105 7.49 0.72 11.87
C LEU A 105 7.59 1.11 13.34
N ALA A 106 8.23 0.26 14.16
CA ALA A 106 8.47 0.56 15.57
C ALA A 106 9.37 1.79 15.71
N SER A 107 10.41 1.91 14.89
CA SER A 107 11.28 3.09 14.87
C SER A 107 10.52 4.36 14.50
N HIS A 108 9.59 4.29 13.53
CA HIS A 108 8.75 5.43 13.18
C HIS A 108 7.84 5.83 14.35
N HIS A 109 7.12 4.88 14.93
CA HIS A 109 6.22 5.15 16.06
C HIS A 109 6.97 5.75 17.26
N ASN A 110 8.19 5.28 17.54
CA ASN A 110 9.00 5.83 18.62
C ASN A 110 9.48 7.26 18.35
N ALA A 111 9.74 7.61 17.09
CA ALA A 111 10.26 8.93 16.71
C ALA A 111 9.16 9.98 16.49
N TYR A 112 8.02 9.58 15.91
CA TYR A 112 6.98 10.50 15.42
C TYR A 112 5.59 10.22 15.99
N GLY A 113 5.43 9.15 16.78
CA GLY A 113 4.13 8.70 17.27
C GLY A 113 3.36 7.84 16.26
N PRO A 114 2.14 7.42 16.62
CA PRO A 114 1.29 6.62 15.74
C PRO A 114 0.84 7.41 14.50
N PHE A 115 0.65 6.72 13.38
CA PHE A 115 0.01 7.30 12.19
C PHE A 115 -1.41 7.77 12.52
N ARG A 116 -1.88 8.84 11.87
CA ARG A 116 -3.23 9.42 12.10
C ARG A 116 -4.28 8.79 11.21
N SER A 117 -3.89 8.11 10.14
CA SER A 117 -4.81 7.49 9.18
C SER A 117 -4.17 6.34 8.40
N LEU A 118 -5.01 5.55 7.72
CA LEU A 118 -4.58 4.57 6.72
C LEU A 118 -3.77 5.22 5.59
N ASP A 119 -4.20 6.39 5.14
CA ASP A 119 -3.58 7.14 4.04
C ASP A 119 -2.15 7.55 4.40
N GLU A 120 -1.98 8.12 5.60
CA GLU A 120 -0.66 8.52 6.10
C GLU A 120 0.28 7.32 6.22
N PHE A 121 -0.20 6.21 6.82
CA PHE A 121 0.56 4.97 6.88
C PHE A 121 0.93 4.46 5.48
N PHE A 122 -0.02 4.42 4.56
CA PHE A 122 0.18 3.89 3.21
C PHE A 122 1.25 4.69 2.45
N PHE A 123 1.13 6.02 2.43
CA PHE A 123 2.08 6.87 1.70
C PHE A 123 3.47 6.81 2.33
N TRP A 124 3.56 6.92 3.65
CA TRP A 124 4.83 6.76 4.34
C TRP A 124 5.48 5.39 4.05
N ALA A 125 4.69 4.32 4.10
CA ALA A 125 5.19 2.96 3.89
C ALA A 125 5.70 2.76 2.45
N ILE A 126 4.97 3.26 1.44
CA ILE A 126 5.29 3.03 0.03
C ILE A 126 6.35 4.00 -0.51
N THR A 127 6.39 5.27 -0.06
CA THR A 127 7.31 6.28 -0.59
C THR A 127 8.56 6.45 0.25
N ASP A 128 8.43 6.54 1.58
CA ASP A 128 9.55 6.91 2.45
C ASP A 128 10.37 5.69 2.86
N ARG A 129 9.70 4.54 3.01
CA ARG A 129 10.34 3.29 3.43
C ARG A 129 10.37 2.22 2.36
N MET A 130 9.69 2.44 1.23
CA MET A 130 9.62 1.48 0.12
C MET A 130 9.25 0.06 0.59
N LEU A 131 8.34 -0.04 1.54
CA LEU A 131 7.83 -1.32 1.99
C LEU A 131 7.09 -2.00 0.82
N PRO A 132 7.29 -3.31 0.61
CA PRO A 132 6.55 -4.03 -0.42
C PRO A 132 5.04 -3.89 -0.21
N LEU A 133 4.29 -3.67 -1.29
CA LEU A 133 2.84 -3.47 -1.24
C LEU A 133 2.11 -4.65 -0.57
N GLU A 134 2.64 -5.87 -0.72
CA GLU A 134 2.16 -7.06 -0.01
C GLU A 134 2.26 -6.92 1.52
N GLN A 135 3.37 -6.36 2.03
CA GLN A 135 3.55 -6.13 3.48
C GLN A 135 2.56 -5.08 3.98
N ILE A 136 2.35 -4.00 3.23
CA ILE A 136 1.38 -2.96 3.57
C ILE A 136 -0.02 -3.57 3.69
N LEU A 137 -0.41 -4.38 2.70
CA LEU A 137 -1.68 -5.12 2.72
C LEU A 137 -1.79 -6.08 3.90
N ALA A 138 -0.70 -6.74 4.26
CA ALA A 138 -0.67 -7.67 5.38
C ALA A 138 -1.00 -6.96 6.71
N TYR A 139 -0.43 -5.76 6.94
CA TYR A 139 -0.78 -4.91 8.09
C TYR A 139 -2.25 -4.49 8.08
N VAL A 140 -2.76 -4.05 6.92
CA VAL A 140 -4.19 -3.68 6.75
C VAL A 140 -5.12 -4.85 7.06
N VAL A 141 -4.79 -6.05 6.58
CA VAL A 141 -5.60 -7.25 6.85
C VAL A 141 -5.53 -7.66 8.32
N LYS A 142 -4.38 -7.49 8.98
CA LYS A 142 -4.24 -7.79 10.40
C LYS A 142 -5.06 -6.83 11.28
N THR A 143 -5.12 -5.53 10.96
CA THR A 143 -5.98 -4.60 11.71
C THR A 143 -7.45 -4.98 11.56
N LEU A 144 -7.88 -5.45 10.37
CA LEU A 144 -9.25 -5.96 10.18
C LEU A 144 -9.55 -7.19 11.02
N LYS A 145 -8.62 -8.14 11.11
CA LYS A 145 -8.78 -9.34 11.95
C LYS A 145 -8.84 -8.99 13.44
N THR A 146 -8.17 -7.91 13.85
CA THR A 146 -8.12 -7.47 15.26
C THR A 146 -9.33 -6.63 15.64
N HIS A 147 -9.95 -5.95 14.68
CA HIS A 147 -11.18 -5.17 14.88
C HIS A 147 -12.44 -6.04 15.01
N ARG A 148 -12.42 -7.25 14.45
CA ARG A 148 -13.55 -8.21 14.50
C ARG A 148 -13.59 -8.95 15.82
#